data_AF-A0A522BDL0-F1
#
_entry.id   AF-A0A522BDL0-F1
#
_cell.length_a   1.000
_cell.length_b   1.000
_cell.length_c   1.000
_cell.angle_alpha   90.00
_cell.angle_beta   90.00
_cell.angle_gamma   90.00
#
_symmetry.space_group_name_H-M   'P 1'
#
loop_
_entity.id
_entity.type
_entity.pdbx_description
1 polymer ?
#
loop_
_entity_poly.entity_id
_entity_poly.type
_entity_poly.pdbx_seq_one_letter_code
_entity_poly.pdbx_strand_id
1 'polypeptide(L)'
;MKSKLGILALGIFMAIQAGTASANTQDDIVALQAAVAALTARVVQLEAYAPVELEGRLSAVEANTALQLDGYVGVDTNSINGLAGPHVIFTGANFHVRDGSGATWGYPSPVGLGNLIVGYNENNAANSRLRTGSHNFVVGLSHEFTGYAGFLAGDNNAVVANFASISGGSGNRAEAEYSSISGGAGNITSGGNSSVSGGAFNVASGSNSSVSGGNENVAGGYAASVSGGRGNTTANDWASVSGGQNNIVSGMSSSISGGAGLTVSDHFFWAASGTLF
;
A
#
# COMPACT_ATOMS: atom_id res chain seq x y z
N MET A 1 -49.63 -110.68 -16.44
CA MET A 1 -48.48 -109.88 -15.96
C MET A 1 -47.80 -109.22 -17.15
N LYS A 2 -47.72 -107.86 -17.16
CA LYS A 2 -46.77 -106.98 -17.92
C LYS A 2 -46.82 -107.08 -19.47
N SER A 3 -46.97 -106.04 -20.29
CA SER A 3 -46.34 -104.71 -20.37
C SER A 3 -47.19 -103.83 -21.34
N LYS A 4 -47.47 -102.53 -21.12
CA LYS A 4 -46.63 -101.33 -21.34
C LYS A 4 -46.07 -101.28 -22.78
N LEU A 5 -46.02 -100.21 -23.56
CA LEU A 5 -46.28 -98.77 -23.45
C LEU A 5 -45.72 -98.23 -24.79
N GLY A 6 -46.43 -97.40 -25.55
CA GLY A 6 -45.78 -96.69 -26.68
C GLY A 6 -46.73 -96.31 -27.81
N ILE A 7 -47.16 -95.05 -27.82
CA ILE A 7 -47.35 -94.14 -28.97
C ILE A 7 -47.71 -92.76 -28.38
N LEU A 8 -46.82 -92.21 -27.54
CA LEU A 8 -46.95 -90.84 -27.05
C LEU A 8 -45.56 -90.23 -26.83
N ALA A 9 -44.75 -90.17 -27.89
CA ALA A 9 -43.38 -89.65 -27.78
C ALA A 9 -42.87 -88.93 -29.04
N LEU A 10 -43.74 -88.35 -29.86
CA LEU A 10 -43.30 -87.54 -31.01
C LEU A 10 -43.86 -86.10 -31.04
N GLY A 11 -44.52 -85.66 -29.96
CA GLY A 11 -45.07 -84.30 -29.85
C GLY A 11 -44.32 -83.37 -28.88
N ILE A 12 -43.27 -83.85 -28.18
CA ILE A 12 -42.71 -83.14 -27.02
C ILE A 12 -41.26 -82.65 -27.23
N PHE A 13 -40.52 -83.16 -28.22
CA PHE A 13 -39.08 -82.83 -28.34
C PHE A 13 -38.75 -81.64 -29.25
N MET A 14 -39.65 -81.19 -30.14
CA MET A 14 -39.41 -80.00 -30.98
C MET A 14 -39.82 -78.67 -30.32
N ALA A 15 -40.61 -78.70 -29.25
CA ALA A 15 -41.00 -77.50 -28.49
C ALA A 15 -39.93 -77.06 -27.47
N ILE A 16 -39.06 -77.97 -27.04
CA ILE A 16 -38.07 -77.71 -25.96
C ILE A 16 -36.82 -77.01 -26.51
N GLN A 17 -36.44 -77.24 -27.77
CA GLN A 17 -35.26 -76.61 -28.37
C GLN A 17 -35.56 -75.25 -29.04
N ALA A 18 -36.80 -75.00 -29.46
CA ALA A 18 -37.26 -73.68 -29.88
C ALA A 18 -37.53 -72.75 -28.67
N GLY A 19 -37.99 -73.30 -27.55
CA GLY A 19 -38.23 -72.54 -26.31
C GLY A 19 -36.96 -72.05 -25.61
N THR A 20 -35.82 -72.72 -25.77
CA THR A 20 -34.55 -72.35 -25.11
C THR A 20 -33.76 -71.29 -25.88
N ALA A 21 -33.76 -71.32 -27.22
CA ALA A 21 -33.18 -70.24 -28.03
C ALA A 21 -34.01 -68.94 -27.97
N SER A 22 -35.35 -69.06 -27.96
CA SER A 22 -36.28 -67.95 -27.76
C SER A 22 -36.21 -67.35 -26.36
N ALA A 23 -35.95 -68.17 -25.34
CA ALA A 23 -35.77 -67.70 -23.95
C ALA A 23 -34.51 -66.84 -23.82
N ASN A 24 -33.37 -67.27 -24.39
CA ASN A 24 -32.13 -66.49 -24.36
C ASN A 24 -32.27 -65.12 -25.05
N THR A 25 -32.93 -65.06 -26.21
CA THR A 25 -33.19 -63.77 -26.89
C THR A 25 -34.19 -62.89 -26.14
N GLN A 26 -35.17 -63.47 -25.45
CA GLN A 26 -36.14 -62.72 -24.66
C GLN A 26 -35.49 -62.14 -23.40
N ASP A 27 -34.62 -62.91 -22.75
CA ASP A 27 -33.84 -62.45 -21.60
C ASP A 27 -32.84 -61.35 -22.01
N ASP A 28 -32.19 -61.47 -23.17
CA ASP A 28 -31.33 -60.44 -23.75
C ASP A 28 -32.10 -59.15 -24.07
N ILE A 29 -33.32 -59.25 -24.62
CA ILE A 29 -34.19 -58.09 -24.89
C ILE A 29 -34.58 -57.39 -23.59
N VAL A 30 -34.94 -58.14 -22.54
CA VAL A 30 -35.27 -57.58 -21.23
C VAL A 30 -34.06 -56.89 -20.61
N ALA A 31 -32.87 -57.49 -20.71
CA ALA A 31 -31.62 -56.88 -20.24
C ALA A 31 -31.28 -55.59 -21.02
N LEU A 32 -31.47 -55.59 -22.35
CA LEU A 32 -31.27 -54.41 -23.19
C LEU A 32 -32.27 -53.29 -22.85
N GLN A 33 -33.54 -53.63 -22.61
CA GLN A 33 -34.57 -52.67 -22.20
C GLN A 33 -34.25 -52.05 -20.84
N ALA A 34 -33.75 -52.85 -19.89
CA ALA A 34 -33.28 -52.35 -18.60
C ALA A 34 -32.06 -51.42 -18.75
N ALA A 35 -31.11 -51.77 -19.61
CA ALA A 35 -29.95 -50.94 -19.91
C ALA A 35 -30.34 -49.61 -20.58
N VAL A 36 -31.27 -49.63 -21.54
CA VAL A 36 -31.81 -48.42 -22.20
C VAL A 36 -32.59 -47.54 -21.22
N ALA A 37 -33.36 -48.12 -20.30
CA ALA A 37 -34.06 -47.37 -19.26
C ALA A 37 -33.08 -46.68 -18.30
N ALA A 38 -32.02 -47.39 -17.88
CA ALA A 38 -30.96 -46.83 -17.05
C ALA A 38 -30.20 -45.70 -17.77
N LEU A 39 -29.91 -45.88 -19.07
CA LEU A 39 -29.22 -44.87 -19.87
C LEU A 39 -30.11 -43.63 -20.07
N THR A 40 -31.39 -43.82 -20.37
CA THR A 40 -32.38 -42.73 -20.48
C THR A 40 -32.49 -41.95 -19.17
N ALA A 41 -32.55 -42.64 -18.03
CA ALA A 41 -32.59 -41.99 -16.71
C ALA A 41 -31.31 -41.18 -16.44
N ARG A 42 -30.15 -41.68 -16.88
CA ARG A 42 -28.88 -40.97 -16.75
C ARG A 42 -28.80 -39.73 -17.64
N VAL A 43 -29.32 -39.81 -18.86
CA VAL A 43 -29.43 -38.66 -19.79
C VAL A 43 -30.31 -37.57 -19.17
N VAL A 44 -31.50 -37.92 -18.67
CA VAL A 44 -32.41 -36.98 -18.00
C VAL A 44 -31.74 -36.32 -16.78
N GLN A 45 -30.98 -37.09 -15.99
CA GLN A 45 -30.20 -36.53 -14.89
C GLN A 45 -29.14 -35.54 -15.37
N LEU A 46 -28.36 -35.90 -16.40
CA LEU A 46 -27.30 -35.02 -16.91
C LEU A 46 -27.88 -33.73 -17.51
N GLU A 47 -28.98 -33.83 -18.25
CA GLU A 47 -29.70 -32.69 -18.80
C GLU A 47 -30.31 -31.78 -17.73
N ALA A 48 -30.65 -32.31 -16.56
CA ALA A 48 -31.18 -31.51 -15.45
C ALA A 48 -30.09 -30.90 -14.54
N TYR A 49 -29.02 -31.64 -14.24
CA TYR A 49 -28.00 -31.22 -13.25
C TYR A 49 -26.87 -30.39 -13.86
N ALA A 50 -26.39 -30.75 -15.06
CA ALA A 50 -25.25 -30.07 -15.67
C ALA A 50 -25.51 -28.58 -15.98
N PRO A 51 -26.66 -28.17 -16.55
CA PRO A 51 -26.88 -26.75 -16.86
C PRO A 51 -27.09 -25.90 -15.60
N VAL A 52 -27.78 -26.40 -14.58
CA VAL A 52 -28.04 -25.64 -13.33
C VAL A 52 -26.74 -25.34 -12.57
N GLU A 53 -25.84 -26.33 -12.49
CA GLU A 53 -24.55 -26.14 -11.83
C GLU A 53 -23.62 -25.22 -12.66
N LEU A 54 -23.60 -25.36 -13.99
CA LEU A 54 -22.83 -24.49 -14.87
C LEU A 54 -23.35 -23.05 -14.84
N GLU A 55 -24.67 -22.85 -14.90
CA GLU A 55 -25.30 -21.53 -14.81
C GLU A 55 -25.00 -20.87 -13.48
N GLY A 56 -25.11 -21.61 -12.37
CA GLY A 56 -24.72 -21.11 -11.04
C GLY A 56 -23.25 -20.69 -10.98
N ARG A 57 -22.35 -21.46 -11.58
CA ARG A 57 -20.92 -21.12 -11.66
C ARG A 57 -20.66 -19.92 -12.58
N LEU A 58 -21.36 -19.81 -13.71
CA LEU A 58 -21.24 -18.70 -14.64
C LEU A 58 -21.73 -17.40 -13.99
N SER A 59 -22.90 -17.42 -13.33
CA SER A 59 -23.40 -16.27 -12.57
C SER A 59 -22.42 -15.84 -11.47
N ALA A 60 -21.76 -16.78 -10.80
CA ALA A 60 -20.73 -16.46 -9.81
C ALA A 60 -19.48 -15.80 -10.45
N VAL A 61 -19.10 -16.20 -11.66
CA VAL A 61 -18.01 -15.58 -12.42
C VAL A 61 -18.41 -14.20 -12.92
N GLU A 62 -19.60 -14.03 -13.49
CA GLU A 62 -20.09 -12.74 -13.99
C GLU A 62 -20.29 -11.71 -12.88
N ALA A 63 -20.63 -12.17 -11.66
CA ALA A 63 -20.70 -11.31 -10.48
C ALA A 63 -19.33 -10.89 -9.92
N ASN A 64 -18.23 -11.45 -10.43
CA ASN A 64 -16.88 -11.11 -9.97
C ASN A 64 -16.44 -9.74 -10.52
N THR A 65 -16.34 -8.75 -9.64
CA THR A 65 -15.92 -7.39 -10.00
C THR A 65 -14.51 -7.31 -10.56
N ALA A 66 -13.65 -8.32 -10.36
CA ALA A 66 -12.32 -8.37 -10.96
C ALA A 66 -12.38 -8.39 -12.50
N LEU A 67 -13.45 -8.92 -13.11
CA LEU A 67 -13.62 -8.87 -14.56
C LEU A 67 -13.77 -7.44 -15.09
N GLN A 68 -14.22 -6.50 -14.25
CA GLN A 68 -14.34 -5.09 -14.62
C GLN A 68 -12.98 -4.39 -14.76
N LEU A 69 -11.88 -5.04 -14.34
CA LEU A 69 -10.52 -4.53 -14.52
C LEU A 69 -9.97 -4.80 -15.93
N ASP A 70 -10.66 -5.64 -16.73
CA ASP A 70 -10.26 -5.91 -18.10
C ASP A 70 -10.16 -4.61 -18.92
N GLY A 71 -9.12 -4.51 -19.74
CA GLY A 71 -8.76 -3.30 -20.46
C GLY A 71 -8.05 -2.21 -19.63
N TYR A 72 -8.09 -2.27 -18.30
CA TYR A 72 -7.42 -1.29 -17.42
C TYR A 72 -6.18 -1.85 -16.73
N VAL A 73 -6.18 -3.12 -16.31
CA VAL A 73 -5.06 -3.74 -15.57
C VAL A 73 -4.51 -4.93 -16.35
N GLY A 74 -3.21 -4.90 -16.65
CA GLY A 74 -2.50 -6.00 -17.31
C GLY A 74 -1.28 -6.45 -16.52
N VAL A 75 -0.84 -7.70 -16.77
CA VAL A 75 0.43 -8.22 -16.26
C VAL A 75 1.34 -8.56 -17.43
N ASP A 76 2.52 -7.94 -17.49
CA ASP A 76 3.57 -8.29 -18.45
C ASP A 76 4.75 -8.94 -17.71
N THR A 77 5.11 -10.16 -18.10
CA THR A 77 6.17 -10.94 -17.47
C THR A 77 7.55 -10.69 -18.07
N ASN A 78 7.62 -9.98 -19.20
CA ASN A 78 8.87 -9.65 -19.86
C ASN A 78 9.59 -8.51 -19.12
N SER A 79 10.82 -8.20 -19.55
CA SER A 79 11.48 -6.98 -19.13
C SER A 79 10.91 -5.78 -19.88
N ILE A 80 10.56 -4.73 -19.13
CA ILE A 80 10.14 -3.43 -19.68
C ILE A 80 11.15 -2.37 -19.24
N ASN A 81 11.74 -1.64 -20.20
CA ASN A 81 12.70 -0.54 -19.95
C ASN A 81 13.87 -0.92 -19.00
N GLY A 82 14.34 -2.17 -19.05
CA GLY A 82 15.44 -2.66 -18.21
C GLY A 82 15.05 -3.10 -16.80
N LEU A 83 13.77 -3.00 -16.43
CA LEU A 83 13.25 -3.57 -15.18
C LEU A 83 12.86 -5.03 -15.38
N ALA A 84 13.09 -5.87 -14.37
CA ALA A 84 12.62 -7.25 -14.38
C ALA A 84 11.12 -7.30 -14.13
N GLY A 85 10.40 -8.14 -14.89
CA GLY A 85 9.00 -8.45 -14.63
C GLY A 85 8.83 -9.38 -13.42
N PRO A 86 7.58 -9.69 -13.04
CA PRO A 86 6.34 -9.24 -13.67
C PRO A 86 5.99 -7.78 -13.35
N HIS A 87 5.40 -7.10 -14.33
CA HIS A 87 4.89 -5.74 -14.23
C HIS A 87 3.37 -5.74 -14.16
N VAL A 88 2.79 -5.15 -13.12
CA VAL A 88 1.35 -4.82 -13.09
C VAL A 88 1.19 -3.42 -13.67
N ILE A 89 0.45 -3.30 -14.78
CA ILE A 89 0.35 -2.06 -15.56
C ILE A 89 -1.10 -1.59 -15.58
N PHE A 90 -1.31 -0.33 -15.22
CA PHE A 90 -2.61 0.34 -15.33
C PHE A 90 -2.63 1.20 -16.60
N THR A 91 -3.57 0.97 -17.52
CA THR A 91 -3.71 1.70 -18.79
C THR A 91 -5.06 2.41 -18.84
N GLY A 92 -5.07 3.71 -19.15
CA GLY A 92 -6.31 4.48 -19.29
C GLY A 92 -7.12 4.66 -17.99
N ALA A 93 -6.51 4.46 -16.82
CA ALA A 93 -7.19 4.54 -15.51
C ALA A 93 -6.35 5.30 -14.46
N ASN A 94 -7.03 5.88 -13.47
CA ASN A 94 -6.40 6.43 -12.26
C ASN A 94 -6.34 5.35 -11.16
N PHE A 95 -5.25 5.32 -10.38
CA PHE A 95 -5.12 4.44 -9.23
C PHE A 95 -5.43 5.18 -7.92
N HIS A 96 -6.51 4.79 -7.24
CA HIS A 96 -6.90 5.39 -5.97
C HIS A 96 -6.64 4.40 -4.83
N VAL A 97 -5.81 4.78 -3.86
CA VAL A 97 -5.66 4.08 -2.57
C VAL A 97 -6.44 4.87 -1.53
N ARG A 98 -7.50 4.28 -0.99
CA ARG A 98 -8.44 4.95 -0.05
C ARG A 98 -8.46 4.20 1.26
N ASP A 99 -8.72 4.92 2.35
CA ASP A 99 -8.84 4.34 3.68
C ASP A 99 -10.24 3.77 4.00
N GLY A 100 -11.22 4.07 3.13
CA GLY A 100 -12.60 3.60 3.26
C GLY A 100 -13.50 4.50 4.12
N SER A 101 -12.99 5.61 4.66
CA SER A 101 -13.75 6.52 5.52
C SER A 101 -14.75 7.42 4.76
N GLY A 102 -14.56 7.58 3.45
CA GLY A 102 -15.38 8.44 2.59
C GLY A 102 -14.89 9.88 2.48
N ALA A 103 -13.81 10.27 3.16
CA ALA A 103 -13.20 11.59 3.07
C ALA A 103 -11.68 11.55 3.27
N THR A 104 -10.92 12.45 2.64
CA THR A 104 -9.48 12.60 2.91
C THR A 104 -9.22 13.20 4.29
N TRP A 105 -10.13 14.08 4.74
CA TRP A 105 -10.12 14.70 6.06
C TRP A 105 -11.51 14.57 6.68
N GLY A 106 -11.60 13.89 7.82
CA GLY A 106 -12.86 13.64 8.52
C GLY A 106 -12.69 12.68 9.68
N TYR A 107 -13.73 12.54 10.51
CA TYR A 107 -13.79 11.54 11.57
C TYR A 107 -14.32 10.21 11.01
N PRO A 108 -13.81 9.05 11.43
CA PRO A 108 -12.75 8.87 12.45
C PRO A 108 -11.35 9.24 11.96
N SER A 109 -10.53 9.63 12.94
CA SER A 109 -9.07 9.83 12.86
C SER A 109 -8.37 8.70 12.09
N PRO A 110 -7.16 8.92 11.52
CA PRO A 110 -6.52 7.99 10.60
C PRO A 110 -6.61 6.52 11.05
N VAL A 111 -7.16 5.68 10.17
CA VAL A 111 -7.41 4.25 10.44
C VAL A 111 -6.21 3.36 10.07
N GLY A 112 -5.07 3.95 9.70
CA GLY A 112 -3.89 3.22 9.22
C GLY A 112 -3.97 2.71 7.77
N LEU A 113 -5.11 2.92 7.09
CA LEU A 113 -5.37 2.47 5.72
C LEU A 113 -5.20 3.62 4.71
N GLY A 114 -5.27 3.31 3.42
CA GLY A 114 -5.17 4.33 2.36
C GLY A 114 -3.73 4.76 2.02
N ASN A 115 -2.72 4.06 2.53
CA ASN A 115 -1.30 4.37 2.28
C ASN A 115 -0.77 3.60 1.07
N LEU A 116 0.07 4.24 0.25
CA LEU A 116 0.89 3.57 -0.78
C LEU A 116 2.29 3.33 -0.20
N ILE A 117 2.69 2.06 -0.11
CA ILE A 117 3.97 1.66 0.47
C ILE A 117 4.82 0.98 -0.61
N VAL A 118 6.04 1.48 -0.85
CA VAL A 118 7.05 0.90 -1.74
C VAL A 118 8.21 0.38 -0.91
N GLY A 119 8.43 -0.93 -0.95
CA GLY A 119 9.25 -1.67 0.02
C GLY A 119 8.39 -2.25 1.14
N TYR A 120 9.02 -2.79 2.19
CA TYR A 120 8.29 -3.40 3.31
C TYR A 120 8.00 -2.41 4.43
N ASN A 121 8.66 -1.25 4.43
CA ASN A 121 8.70 -0.38 5.59
C ASN A 121 8.96 -1.20 6.86
N GLU A 122 10.00 -2.04 6.86
CA GLU A 122 10.25 -2.99 7.94
C GLU A 122 10.47 -2.27 9.27
N ASN A 123 9.96 -2.82 10.37
CA ASN A 123 10.28 -2.36 11.71
C ASN A 123 11.66 -2.90 12.11
N ASN A 124 12.53 -2.06 12.64
CA ASN A 124 13.66 -2.55 13.41
C ASN A 124 13.14 -3.10 14.76
N ALA A 125 13.44 -4.36 15.09
CA ALA A 125 12.83 -5.14 16.17
C ALA A 125 12.90 -4.49 17.57
N ALA A 126 13.69 -3.43 17.74
CA ALA A 126 13.81 -2.66 18.97
C ALA A 126 12.70 -1.60 19.18
N ASN A 127 11.94 -1.19 18.15
CA ASN A 127 11.01 -0.06 18.25
C ASN A 127 9.67 -0.34 17.54
N SER A 128 8.57 -0.36 18.31
CA SER A 128 7.21 -0.33 17.75
C SER A 128 6.91 1.07 17.23
N ARG A 129 7.06 1.28 15.92
CA ARG A 129 6.73 2.57 15.29
C ARG A 129 5.23 2.70 15.08
N LEU A 130 4.69 3.89 15.33
CA LEU A 130 3.28 4.19 15.11
C LEU A 130 3.00 4.42 13.61
N ARG A 131 2.07 3.65 13.06
CA ARG A 131 1.67 3.68 11.64
C ARG A 131 0.17 3.81 11.51
N THR A 132 -0.39 4.75 12.28
CA THR A 132 -1.82 4.98 12.33
C THR A 132 -2.29 5.92 11.23
N GLY A 133 -1.37 6.63 10.56
CA GLY A 133 -1.68 7.58 9.51
C GLY A 133 -2.35 6.98 8.26
N SER A 134 -2.99 7.82 7.46
CA SER A 134 -3.68 7.44 6.22
C SER A 134 -3.24 8.31 5.04
N HIS A 135 -3.48 7.90 3.80
CA HIS A 135 -3.20 8.71 2.61
C HIS A 135 -1.72 9.12 2.45
N ASN A 136 -0.78 8.34 2.99
CA ASN A 136 0.65 8.60 2.88
C ASN A 136 1.27 7.87 1.69
N PHE A 137 2.34 8.44 1.12
CA PHE A 137 3.24 7.74 0.22
C PHE A 137 4.58 7.48 0.92
N VAL A 138 4.91 6.20 1.08
CA VAL A 138 6.01 5.72 1.93
C VAL A 138 6.97 4.88 1.10
N VAL A 139 8.26 5.23 1.09
CA VAL A 139 9.31 4.58 0.30
C VAL A 139 10.53 4.30 1.17
N GLY A 140 10.84 3.03 1.41
CA GLY A 140 12.00 2.63 2.22
C GLY A 140 11.61 1.96 3.52
N LEU A 141 12.42 2.15 4.58
CA LEU A 141 12.35 1.32 5.78
C LEU A 141 12.20 2.11 7.08
N SER A 142 11.59 1.46 8.08
CA SER A 142 11.48 1.97 9.45
C SER A 142 10.86 3.35 9.59
N HIS A 143 9.90 3.71 8.74
CA HIS A 143 9.16 4.96 8.86
C HIS A 143 8.05 4.89 9.94
N GLU A 144 7.83 6.04 10.59
CA GLU A 144 6.68 6.34 11.45
C GLU A 144 5.76 7.34 10.75
N PHE A 145 4.46 7.11 10.77
CA PHE A 145 3.48 8.06 10.26
C PHE A 145 2.17 7.96 11.01
N THR A 146 1.72 9.09 11.55
CA THR A 146 0.47 9.16 12.34
C THR A 146 -0.55 10.14 11.77
N GLY A 147 -0.09 11.11 10.96
CA GLY A 147 -0.94 12.05 10.24
C GLY A 147 -1.41 11.51 8.88
N TYR A 148 -2.06 12.37 8.11
CA TYR A 148 -2.46 12.06 6.74
C TYR A 148 -1.83 12.98 5.69
N ALA A 149 -1.87 12.56 4.42
CA ALA A 149 -1.31 13.28 3.27
C ALA A 149 0.21 13.54 3.38
N GLY A 150 0.95 12.61 4.00
CA GLY A 150 2.39 12.68 4.16
C GLY A 150 3.17 12.01 3.04
N PHE A 151 4.38 12.52 2.80
CA PHE A 151 5.40 11.88 1.95
C PHE A 151 6.61 11.49 2.79
N LEU A 152 7.04 10.24 2.68
CA LEU A 152 8.17 9.70 3.44
C LEU A 152 9.05 8.87 2.51
N ALA A 153 10.31 9.25 2.38
CA ALA A 153 11.31 8.43 1.72
C ALA A 153 12.57 8.28 2.56
N GLY A 154 13.32 7.19 2.36
CA GLY A 154 14.63 6.97 2.98
C GLY A 154 14.59 5.94 4.11
N ASP A 155 15.19 6.29 5.24
CA ASP A 155 15.34 5.39 6.39
C ASP A 155 14.89 6.08 7.68
N ASN A 156 14.14 5.38 8.53
CA ASN A 156 13.92 5.80 9.91
C ASN A 156 13.24 7.18 10.11
N ASN A 157 12.59 7.74 9.09
CA ASN A 157 11.94 9.06 9.17
C ASN A 157 10.57 8.99 9.86
N ALA A 158 10.11 10.11 10.45
CA ALA A 158 8.83 10.21 11.15
C ALA A 158 8.02 11.43 10.66
N VAL A 159 6.81 11.20 10.12
CA VAL A 159 5.84 12.26 9.78
C VAL A 159 4.66 12.14 10.72
N VAL A 160 4.59 13.03 11.71
CA VAL A 160 3.62 12.92 12.80
C VAL A 160 2.35 13.74 12.52
N ALA A 161 2.51 14.91 11.91
CA ALA A 161 1.42 15.84 11.62
C ALA A 161 0.87 15.71 10.18
N ASN A 162 -0.28 16.33 9.95
CA ASN A 162 -0.94 16.32 8.65
C ASN A 162 -0.18 17.18 7.64
N PHE A 163 -0.21 16.75 6.37
CA PHE A 163 0.41 17.46 5.24
C PHE A 163 1.92 17.70 5.37
N ALA A 164 2.58 17.03 6.32
CA ALA A 164 4.02 17.12 6.51
C ALA A 164 4.77 16.18 5.56
N SER A 165 6.00 16.52 5.20
CA SER A 165 6.77 15.75 4.22
C SER A 165 8.24 15.62 4.57
N ILE A 166 8.79 14.44 4.28
CA ILE A 166 10.22 14.14 4.37
C ILE A 166 10.65 13.48 3.07
N SER A 167 11.41 14.20 2.25
CA SER A 167 11.74 13.73 0.90
C SER A 167 12.85 12.69 0.83
N GLY A 168 13.56 12.45 1.93
CA GLY A 168 14.67 11.49 1.99
C GLY A 168 15.45 11.56 3.30
N GLY A 169 16.61 10.91 3.32
CA GLY A 169 17.54 10.95 4.45
C GLY A 169 17.22 9.94 5.55
N SER A 170 17.86 10.11 6.71
CA SER A 170 17.76 9.18 7.84
C SER A 170 17.39 9.87 9.15
N GLY A 171 16.40 9.34 9.85
CA GLY A 171 16.07 9.77 11.22
C GLY A 171 15.52 11.19 11.34
N ASN A 172 14.95 11.76 10.27
CA ASN A 172 14.31 13.07 10.29
C ASN A 172 12.90 13.00 10.91
N ARG A 173 12.44 14.07 11.56
CA ARG A 173 11.10 14.15 12.19
C ARG A 173 10.37 15.43 11.77
N ALA A 174 9.25 15.27 11.07
CA ALA A 174 8.35 16.35 10.70
C ALA A 174 7.09 16.28 11.58
N GLU A 175 7.02 17.16 12.57
CA GLU A 175 6.13 17.05 13.73
C GLU A 175 4.96 18.05 13.70
N ALA A 176 4.97 19.01 12.77
CA ALA A 176 3.97 20.06 12.67
C ALA A 176 3.31 20.12 11.29
N GLU A 177 2.10 20.69 11.24
CA GLU A 177 1.29 20.79 10.02
C GLU A 177 2.03 21.58 8.93
N TYR A 178 1.99 21.08 7.69
CA TYR A 178 2.68 21.66 6.53
C TYR A 178 4.19 21.80 6.69
N SER A 179 4.81 21.11 7.66
CA SER A 179 6.26 21.15 7.82
C SER A 179 6.96 20.26 6.78
N SER A 180 8.19 20.63 6.41
CA SER A 180 8.92 19.92 5.35
C SER A 180 10.39 19.75 5.65
N ILE A 181 10.91 18.55 5.37
CA ILE A 181 12.34 18.25 5.43
C ILE A 181 12.75 17.64 4.10
N SER A 182 13.63 18.30 3.34
CA SER A 182 14.01 17.76 2.02
C SER A 182 14.98 16.58 2.11
N GLY A 183 15.70 16.41 3.22
CA GLY A 183 16.58 15.27 3.45
C GLY A 183 17.57 15.48 4.59
N GLY A 184 18.71 14.80 4.53
CA GLY A 184 19.75 14.88 5.56
C GLY A 184 19.55 13.90 6.71
N ALA A 185 20.14 14.19 7.88
CA ALA A 185 20.14 13.27 9.01
C ALA A 185 19.69 13.94 10.32
N GLY A 186 18.72 13.35 11.02
CA GLY A 186 18.33 13.81 12.35
C GLY A 186 17.77 15.23 12.42
N ASN A 187 17.19 15.75 11.32
CA ASN A 187 16.57 17.08 11.30
C ASN A 187 15.16 17.03 11.91
N ILE A 188 14.72 18.13 12.53
CA ILE A 188 13.42 18.24 13.19
C ILE A 188 12.70 19.52 12.74
N THR A 189 11.44 19.39 12.34
CA THR A 189 10.53 20.53 12.09
C THR A 189 9.31 20.43 12.98
N SER A 190 9.19 21.33 13.96
CA SER A 190 8.10 21.32 14.96
C SER A 190 7.26 22.61 14.96
N GLY A 191 7.59 23.60 14.14
CA GLY A 191 6.74 24.76 13.88
C GLY A 191 5.81 24.55 12.69
N GLY A 192 4.59 25.09 12.72
CA GLY A 192 3.68 25.07 11.56
C GLY A 192 4.30 25.76 10.35
N ASN A 193 4.20 25.17 9.16
CA ASN A 193 4.85 25.68 7.94
C ASN A 193 6.37 25.86 8.04
N SER A 194 7.04 25.19 8.99
CA SER A 194 8.50 25.25 9.11
C SER A 194 9.19 24.36 8.07
N SER A 195 10.45 24.66 7.76
CA SER A 195 11.21 23.90 6.77
C SER A 195 12.68 23.70 7.14
N VAL A 196 13.20 22.52 6.79
CA VAL A 196 14.63 22.23 6.80
C VAL A 196 15.04 21.66 5.44
N SER A 197 15.89 22.37 4.69
CA SER A 197 16.28 21.90 3.34
C SER A 197 17.29 20.76 3.35
N GLY A 198 17.96 20.49 4.48
CA GLY A 198 18.91 19.37 4.60
C GLY A 198 19.90 19.56 5.74
N GLY A 199 21.06 18.89 5.64
CA GLY A 199 22.09 18.93 6.67
C GLY A 199 21.87 17.92 7.79
N ALA A 200 22.48 18.17 8.95
CA ALA A 200 22.43 17.25 10.08
C ALA A 200 22.06 17.93 11.40
N PHE A 201 21.08 17.39 12.11
CA PHE A 201 20.65 17.87 13.44
C PHE A 201 20.15 19.32 13.46
N ASN A 202 19.55 19.79 12.37
CA ASN A 202 18.92 21.11 12.32
C ASN A 202 17.51 21.06 12.90
N VAL A 203 17.09 22.14 13.56
CA VAL A 203 15.77 22.27 14.19
C VAL A 203 15.10 23.55 13.72
N ALA A 204 13.92 23.44 13.08
CA ALA A 204 13.05 24.56 12.77
C ALA A 204 11.78 24.44 13.63
N SER A 205 11.76 25.09 14.79
CA SER A 205 10.70 24.93 15.79
C SER A 205 9.73 26.11 15.84
N GLY A 206 10.06 27.25 15.26
CA GLY A 206 9.14 28.38 15.14
C GLY A 206 8.17 28.21 13.97
N SER A 207 6.94 28.72 14.08
CA SER A 207 6.02 28.74 12.93
C SER A 207 6.60 29.62 11.81
N ASN A 208 6.48 29.18 10.55
CA ASN A 208 7.11 29.79 9.38
C ASN A 208 8.65 29.90 9.46
N SER A 209 9.30 29.19 10.38
CA SER A 209 10.76 29.22 10.49
C SER A 209 11.44 28.36 9.42
N SER A 210 12.71 28.65 9.14
CA SER A 210 13.46 27.89 8.13
C SER A 210 14.92 27.69 8.51
N VAL A 211 15.44 26.51 8.19
CA VAL A 211 16.88 26.23 8.19
C VAL A 211 17.28 25.70 6.81
N SER A 212 18.10 26.43 6.07
CA SER A 212 18.46 26.02 4.71
C SER A 212 19.51 24.90 4.67
N GLY A 213 20.18 24.59 5.79
CA GLY A 213 21.11 23.47 5.89
C GLY A 213 22.13 23.63 7.01
N GLY A 214 23.27 22.95 6.88
CA GLY A 214 24.35 22.99 7.86
C GLY A 214 24.20 21.94 8.97
N ASN A 215 24.81 22.21 10.13
CA ASN A 215 24.84 21.28 11.25
C ASN A 215 24.44 21.95 12.56
N GLU A 216 23.53 21.35 13.33
CA GLU A 216 23.14 21.84 14.66
C GLU A 216 22.59 23.28 14.67
N ASN A 217 21.91 23.71 13.60
CA ASN A 217 21.30 25.03 13.54
C ASN A 217 19.86 25.00 14.07
N VAL A 218 19.45 26.06 14.77
CA VAL A 218 18.12 26.18 15.39
C VAL A 218 17.42 27.47 14.98
N ALA A 219 16.31 27.35 14.25
CA ALA A 219 15.37 28.44 13.97
C ALA A 219 14.14 28.35 14.89
N GLY A 220 14.20 29.03 16.04
CA GLY A 220 13.27 28.87 17.15
C GLY A 220 12.06 29.81 17.17
N GLY A 221 12.21 31.04 16.69
CA GLY A 221 11.14 32.06 16.71
C GLY A 221 10.22 32.04 15.50
N TYR A 222 9.09 32.75 15.57
CA TYR A 222 8.18 32.93 14.43
C TYR A 222 8.90 33.59 13.26
N ALA A 223 8.81 32.99 12.07
CA ALA A 223 9.50 33.44 10.86
C ALA A 223 11.02 33.64 11.03
N ALA A 224 11.63 32.95 12.00
CA ALA A 224 13.08 32.97 12.19
C ALA A 224 13.79 32.16 11.10
N SER A 225 15.01 32.54 10.74
CA SER A 225 15.76 31.88 9.66
C SER A 225 17.23 31.65 9.98
N VAL A 226 17.73 30.48 9.61
CA VAL A 226 19.17 30.19 9.59
C VAL A 226 19.55 29.66 8.22
N SER A 227 20.33 30.42 7.45
CA SER A 227 20.70 30.02 6.09
C SER A 227 21.76 28.91 6.05
N GLY A 228 22.45 28.63 7.15
CA GLY A 228 23.38 27.51 7.25
C GLY A 228 24.45 27.70 8.32
N GLY A 229 25.58 27.01 8.16
CA GLY A 229 26.69 27.04 9.10
C GLY A 229 26.59 25.96 10.19
N ARG A 230 27.19 26.21 11.35
CA ARG A 230 27.24 25.25 12.46
C ARG A 230 26.83 25.87 13.78
N GLY A 231 25.87 25.28 14.49
CA GLY A 231 25.53 25.70 15.86
C GLY A 231 24.89 27.08 15.97
N ASN A 232 24.30 27.61 14.89
CA ASN A 232 23.65 28.93 14.93
C ASN A 232 22.24 28.83 15.49
N THR A 233 21.83 29.77 16.35
CA THR A 233 20.52 29.79 17.00
C THR A 233 19.83 31.14 16.84
N THR A 234 18.58 31.14 16.36
CA THR A 234 17.68 32.31 16.37
C THR A 234 16.48 32.01 17.24
N ALA A 235 16.42 32.57 18.45
CA ALA A 235 15.42 32.23 19.46
C ALA A 235 14.13 33.06 19.39
N ASN A 236 14.14 34.20 18.69
CA ASN A 236 13.04 35.17 18.69
C ASN A 236 12.49 35.45 17.28
N ASP A 237 11.34 36.10 17.25
CA ASP A 237 10.59 36.34 16.01
C ASP A 237 11.34 37.24 15.03
N TRP A 238 11.25 36.90 13.75
CA TRP A 238 11.91 37.59 12.63
C TRP A 238 13.44 37.70 12.76
N ALA A 239 14.05 36.92 13.65
CA ALA A 239 15.49 36.87 13.80
C ALA A 239 16.13 36.06 12.67
N SER A 240 17.36 36.43 12.27
CA SER A 240 18.07 35.70 11.21
C SER A 240 19.57 35.54 11.45
N VAL A 241 20.10 34.40 10.99
CA VAL A 241 21.55 34.18 10.86
C VAL A 241 21.85 33.71 9.44
N SER A 242 22.63 34.49 8.68
CA SER A 242 22.98 34.12 7.31
C SER A 242 24.04 33.00 7.23
N GLY A 243 24.76 32.72 8.31
CA GLY A 243 25.73 31.64 8.38
C GLY A 243 26.75 31.83 9.50
N GLY A 244 27.87 31.10 9.41
CA GLY A 244 28.94 31.13 10.41
C GLY A 244 28.83 30.02 11.45
N GLN A 245 29.43 30.25 12.62
CA GLN A 245 29.53 29.23 13.66
C GLN A 245 29.11 29.78 15.03
N ASN A 246 28.23 29.07 15.74
CA ASN A 246 27.86 29.37 17.13
C ASN A 246 27.36 30.81 17.34
N ASN A 247 26.62 31.37 16.38
CA ASN A 247 26.00 32.68 16.53
C ASN A 247 24.62 32.56 17.18
N ILE A 248 24.28 33.48 18.08
CA ILE A 248 23.01 33.48 18.82
C ILE A 248 22.30 34.82 18.59
N VAL A 249 21.08 34.77 18.07
CA VAL A 249 20.19 35.94 17.99
C VAL A 249 18.99 35.70 18.89
N SER A 250 18.93 36.42 19.99
CA SER A 250 17.80 36.46 20.93
C SER A 250 17.08 37.80 20.92
N GLY A 251 17.44 38.75 20.06
CA GLY A 251 16.65 39.95 19.80
C GLY A 251 15.59 39.74 18.73
N MET A 252 14.39 40.32 18.90
CA MET A 252 13.37 40.30 17.84
C MET A 252 13.81 41.15 16.64
N SER A 253 13.52 40.68 15.43
CA SER A 253 13.89 41.38 14.18
C SER A 253 15.39 41.73 14.09
N SER A 254 16.22 40.94 14.76
CA SER A 254 17.67 41.14 14.78
C SER A 254 18.37 40.14 13.86
N SER A 255 19.61 40.45 13.46
CA SER A 255 20.31 39.61 12.50
C SER A 255 21.81 39.55 12.70
N ILE A 256 22.38 38.40 12.34
CA ILE A 256 23.83 38.21 12.20
C ILE A 256 24.13 37.77 10.77
N SER A 257 24.91 38.58 10.04
CA SER A 257 25.27 38.26 8.64
C SER A 257 26.33 37.16 8.52
N GLY A 258 27.02 36.83 9.62
CA GLY A 258 28.05 35.80 9.66
C GLY A 258 29.07 36.07 10.75
N GLY A 259 29.97 35.11 10.98
CA GLY A 259 30.99 35.19 12.01
C GLY A 259 31.02 33.98 12.93
N ALA A 260 31.75 34.09 14.03
CA ALA A 260 31.87 33.04 15.02
C ALA A 260 31.64 33.56 16.44
N GLY A 261 30.70 32.95 17.17
CA GLY A 261 30.48 33.24 18.59
C GLY A 261 29.86 34.61 18.87
N LEU A 262 29.11 35.19 17.92
CA LEU A 262 28.41 36.46 18.13
C LEU A 262 27.08 36.24 18.84
N THR A 263 26.73 37.14 19.77
CA THR A 263 25.44 37.15 20.45
C THR A 263 24.77 38.51 20.28
N VAL A 264 23.52 38.51 19.80
CA VAL A 264 22.68 39.70 19.68
C VAL A 264 21.41 39.52 20.51
N SER A 265 21.29 40.32 21.58
CA SER A 265 20.14 40.26 22.49
C SER A 265 19.17 41.42 22.32
N ASP A 266 19.62 42.56 21.79
CA ASP A 266 18.79 43.73 21.58
C ASP A 266 17.85 43.55 20.38
N HIS A 267 16.67 44.17 20.44
CA HIS A 267 15.69 44.19 19.35
C HIS A 267 16.16 45.11 18.23
N PHE A 268 15.83 44.76 16.98
CA PHE A 268 16.15 45.55 15.78
C PHE A 268 17.65 45.81 15.61
N PHE A 269 18.49 44.85 16.00
CA PHE A 269 19.94 44.98 15.99
C PHE A 269 20.59 44.14 14.89
N TRP A 270 21.73 44.59 14.40
CA TRP A 270 22.51 43.87 13.39
C TRP A 270 23.97 43.73 13.84
N ALA A 271 24.54 42.54 13.61
CA ALA A 271 25.97 42.27 13.83
C ALA A 271 26.60 41.45 12.69
N ALA A 272 27.91 41.56 12.55
CA ALA A 272 28.71 40.72 11.67
C ALA A 272 30.14 40.62 12.23
N SER A 273 30.84 39.51 11.92
CA SER A 273 32.27 39.40 12.17
C SER A 273 33.03 39.62 10.87
N GLY A 274 33.97 40.56 10.90
CA GLY A 274 34.84 40.91 9.78
C GLY A 274 35.31 42.35 9.93
N THR A 275 36.62 42.57 9.84
CA THR A 275 37.17 43.91 9.68
C THR A 275 36.59 44.51 8.40
N LEU A 276 35.82 45.58 8.53
CA LEU A 276 35.51 46.47 7.40
C LEU A 276 36.85 47.01 6.90
N PHE A 277 37.33 46.50 5.77
CA PHE A 277 38.38 47.17 5.01
C PHE A 277 37.79 48.40 4.32
#